data_AF-A0A6C0FD27-F1
#
_entry.id   AF-A0A6C0FD27-F1
#
_cell.length_a   1.000
_cell.length_b   1.000
_cell.length_c   1.000
_cell.angle_alpha   90.00
_cell.angle_beta   90.00
_cell.angle_gamma   90.00
#
_symmetry.space_group_name_H-M   'P 1'
#
loop_
_entity.id
_entity.type
_entity.pdbx_description
1 polymer ?
#
loop_
_entity_poly.entity_id
_entity_poly.type
_entity_poly.pdbx_seq_one_letter_code
_entity_poly.pdbx_strand_id
1 'polypeptide(L)'
;MDGTVVVKVVIPEESLPQGIEGEVISAYTVKSIFDGIKKTYLVESMPLGTAIHNIEITRGRGGQLARAAGAVAKLIAKEGKSATLRLPSGEVRLVSQNCLATVGQVGNVGVNQKSLGRAGSKCWLGKRPVVRGVVMNPVDHPHGGGEGKAPIGRKKPTTPWGYPALGRRTRKRKKYSDSFILRRRK
;
A
#
# COMPACT_ATOMS: atom_id res chain seq x y z
N MET A 1 -8.56 -18.12 46.35
CA MET A 1 -8.58 -19.34 45.52
C MET A 1 -8.46 -18.87 44.09
N ASP A 2 -7.27 -18.40 43.71
CA ASP A 2 -7.04 -17.71 42.43
C ASP A 2 -6.33 -18.68 41.51
N GLY A 3 -7.13 -19.44 40.77
CA GLY A 3 -6.65 -20.45 39.84
C GLY A 3 -6.13 -19.83 38.56
N THR A 4 -4.81 -19.62 38.48
CA THR A 4 -4.12 -19.27 37.24
C THR A 4 -4.01 -20.53 36.37
N VAL A 5 -4.83 -20.64 35.32
CA VAL A 5 -4.75 -21.75 34.36
C VAL A 5 -3.56 -21.51 33.42
N VAL A 6 -2.51 -22.33 33.57
CA VAL A 6 -1.34 -22.34 32.70
C VAL A 6 -1.62 -23.21 31.48
N VAL A 7 -1.92 -22.60 30.33
CA VAL A 7 -2.05 -23.33 29.06
C VAL A 7 -0.70 -23.26 28.33
N LYS A 8 0.04 -24.37 28.33
CA LYS A 8 1.21 -24.55 27.44
C LYS A 8 0.69 -24.80 26.02
N VAL A 9 0.95 -23.87 25.10
CA VAL A 9 0.75 -24.09 23.66
C VAL A 9 2.13 -24.16 23.01
N VAL A 10 2.48 -25.32 22.48
CA VAL A 10 3.67 -25.55 21.65
C VAL A 10 3.26 -25.27 20.20
N ILE A 11 3.99 -24.42 19.48
CA ILE A 11 3.77 -24.14 18.04
C ILE A 11 5.07 -24.43 17.27
N PRO A 12 5.00 -25.12 16.11
CA PRO A 12 6.18 -25.62 15.37
C PRO A 12 6.90 -24.55 14.53
N GLU A 13 8.17 -24.83 14.23
CA GLU A 13 9.27 -23.93 13.86
C GLU A 13 9.23 -23.22 12.48
N GLU A 14 8.21 -23.42 11.63
CA GLU A 14 8.42 -23.30 10.17
C GLU A 14 7.80 -22.09 9.43
N SER A 15 7.73 -20.88 10.03
CA SER A 15 7.26 -19.68 9.27
C SER A 15 7.78 -18.31 9.74
N LEU A 16 9.08 -18.05 9.55
CA LEU A 16 9.77 -16.83 9.97
C LEU A 16 10.09 -15.85 8.82
N PRO A 17 9.69 -14.56 8.92
CA PRO A 17 10.39 -13.42 8.34
C PRO A 17 11.38 -12.76 9.33
N GLN A 18 12.35 -12.04 8.79
CA GLN A 18 13.65 -11.65 9.38
C GLN A 18 13.64 -11.08 10.81
N GLY A 19 14.55 -11.61 11.65
CA GLY A 19 15.21 -10.87 12.72
C GLY A 19 14.85 -11.18 14.18
N ILE A 20 14.48 -12.41 14.55
CA ILE A 20 14.24 -12.75 15.97
C ILE A 20 15.00 -14.03 16.31
N GLU A 21 16.16 -13.88 16.95
CA GLU A 21 16.73 -14.89 17.84
C GLU A 21 16.05 -14.74 19.21
N GLY A 22 15.68 -15.88 19.82
CA GLY A 22 14.59 -15.96 20.78
C GLY A 22 14.75 -15.15 22.07
N GLU A 23 13.61 -14.70 22.61
CA GLU A 23 13.50 -14.31 24.02
C GLU A 23 12.16 -14.79 24.61
N VAL A 24 12.26 -15.36 25.82
CA VAL A 24 11.16 -15.73 26.70
C VAL A 24 10.82 -14.50 27.54
N ILE A 25 9.56 -14.05 27.54
CA ILE A 25 9.15 -12.93 28.41
C ILE A 25 7.91 -13.29 29.22
N SER A 26 8.10 -13.25 30.54
CA SER A 26 7.14 -13.46 31.61
C SER A 26 6.26 -12.23 31.87
N ALA A 27 5.19 -12.44 32.63
CA ALA A 27 4.05 -11.55 32.80
C ALA A 27 4.32 -10.18 33.47
N TYR A 28 3.34 -9.29 33.25
CA TYR A 28 2.96 -8.08 34.01
C TYR A 28 3.38 -6.70 33.49
N THR A 29 2.41 -5.78 33.56
CA THR A 29 2.40 -4.34 33.24
C THR A 29 1.79 -4.00 31.86
N VAL A 30 0.76 -3.15 31.90
CA VAL A 30 -0.11 -2.64 30.81
C VAL A 30 0.63 -1.82 29.72
N LYS A 31 1.95 -2.01 29.58
CA LYS A 31 2.87 -1.22 28.76
C LYS A 31 3.64 -2.02 27.70
N SER A 32 3.29 -3.29 27.48
CA SER A 32 3.93 -4.18 26.49
C SER A 32 2.91 -4.81 25.53
N ILE A 33 2.01 -4.02 24.93
CA ILE A 33 0.90 -4.54 24.10
C ILE A 33 1.34 -4.98 22.68
N PHE A 34 2.58 -4.70 22.24
CA PHE A 34 3.02 -4.99 20.87
C PHE A 34 4.35 -5.76 20.80
N ASP A 35 4.54 -6.76 21.65
CA ASP A 35 5.72 -7.62 21.62
C ASP A 35 5.64 -8.73 20.54
N GLY A 36 5.03 -8.40 19.40
CA GLY A 36 4.84 -9.34 18.30
C GLY A 36 4.37 -8.64 17.04
N ILE A 37 5.28 -8.50 16.07
CA ILE A 37 5.10 -7.84 14.76
C ILE A 37 4.03 -8.53 13.86
N LYS A 38 3.33 -9.56 14.35
CA LYS A 38 2.45 -10.43 13.56
C LYS A 38 0.99 -10.46 13.99
N LYS A 39 0.54 -9.59 14.89
CA LYS A 39 -0.87 -9.58 15.34
C LYS A 39 -1.70 -8.50 14.62
N THR A 40 -2.91 -8.89 14.21
CA THR A 40 -3.91 -8.01 13.60
C THR A 40 -4.85 -7.52 14.69
N TYR A 41 -5.05 -6.21 14.75
CA TYR A 41 -5.86 -5.56 15.78
C TYR A 41 -6.87 -4.60 15.16
N LEU A 42 -7.87 -4.22 15.94
CA LEU A 42 -8.71 -3.08 15.59
C LEU A 42 -7.88 -1.81 15.61
N VAL A 43 -8.15 -0.90 14.68
CA VAL A 43 -7.47 0.41 14.65
C VAL A 43 -7.72 1.15 15.97
N GLU A 44 -8.88 0.95 16.60
CA GLU A 44 -9.22 1.48 17.92
C GLU A 44 -8.23 1.11 19.04
N SER A 45 -7.67 -0.10 19.04
CA SER A 45 -6.78 -0.56 20.12
C SER A 45 -5.31 -0.19 19.91
N MET A 46 -4.94 0.30 18.73
CA MET A 46 -3.53 0.67 18.42
C MET A 46 -3.15 2.05 18.98
N PRO A 47 -1.95 2.27 19.52
CA PRO A 47 -1.55 3.59 19.96
C PRO A 47 -1.45 4.58 18.78
N LEU A 48 -1.48 5.88 19.08
CA LEU A 48 -1.19 6.87 18.03
C LEU A 48 0.28 6.77 17.61
N GLY A 49 0.56 7.04 16.34
CA GLY A 49 1.91 6.99 15.79
C GLY A 49 2.40 5.60 15.38
N THR A 50 1.63 4.53 15.60
CA THR A 50 2.03 3.18 15.21
C THR A 50 2.17 3.05 13.69
N ALA A 51 3.20 2.31 13.28
CA ALA A 51 3.38 1.84 11.91
C ALA A 51 2.45 0.65 11.66
N ILE A 52 1.64 0.72 10.62
CA ILE A 52 0.62 -0.27 10.31
C ILE A 52 0.61 -0.61 8.82
N HIS A 53 0.21 -1.83 8.49
CA HIS A 53 0.03 -2.33 7.14
C HIS A 53 -1.22 -3.23 7.06
N ASN A 54 -1.58 -3.69 5.85
CA ASN A 54 -2.73 -4.57 5.62
C ASN A 54 -4.05 -4.04 6.21
N ILE A 55 -4.42 -2.81 5.86
CA ILE A 55 -5.53 -2.07 6.51
C ILE A 55 -6.84 -2.28 5.75
N GLU A 56 -7.92 -2.56 6.48
CA GLU A 56 -9.27 -2.61 5.93
C GLU A 56 -9.84 -1.21 5.64
N ILE A 57 -10.57 -1.07 4.53
CA ILE A 57 -11.34 0.16 4.24
C ILE A 57 -12.75 0.06 4.82
N THR A 58 -13.30 -1.15 4.81
CA THR A 58 -14.63 -1.50 5.31
C THR A 58 -14.46 -2.74 6.16
N ARG A 59 -15.02 -2.70 7.37
CA ARG A 59 -14.95 -3.81 8.33
C ARG A 59 -15.37 -5.12 7.68
N GLY A 60 -14.56 -6.16 7.86
CA GLY A 60 -14.87 -7.53 7.41
C GLY A 60 -14.67 -7.79 5.92
N ARG A 61 -14.18 -6.82 5.15
CA ARG A 61 -13.79 -7.03 3.73
C ARG A 61 -12.33 -7.42 3.56
N GLY A 62 -11.59 -7.59 4.66
CA GLY A 62 -10.16 -7.88 4.65
C GLY A 62 -9.31 -6.66 4.30
N GLY A 63 -8.00 -6.81 4.54
CA GLY A 63 -7.02 -5.75 4.31
C GLY A 63 -6.86 -5.43 2.82
N GLN A 64 -7.00 -4.15 2.48
CA GLN A 64 -6.96 -3.67 1.10
C GLN A 64 -5.80 -2.68 0.87
N LEU A 65 -5.45 -1.90 1.90
CA LEU A 65 -4.42 -0.86 1.81
C LEU A 65 -3.09 -1.35 2.38
N ALA A 66 -1.99 -0.78 1.86
CA ALA A 66 -0.62 -1.03 2.32
C ALA A 66 -0.23 -2.53 2.37
N ARG A 67 -0.36 -3.22 1.23
CA ARG A 67 0.01 -4.65 1.07
C ARG A 67 1.30 -4.88 0.27
N ALA A 68 1.78 -3.87 -0.44
CA ALA A 68 2.98 -4.00 -1.26
C ALA A 68 4.22 -4.16 -0.39
N ALA A 69 5.28 -4.75 -0.95
CA ALA A 69 6.58 -4.89 -0.29
C ALA A 69 7.07 -3.54 0.25
N GLY A 70 7.52 -3.53 1.51
CA GLY A 70 7.95 -2.31 2.20
C GLY A 70 6.87 -1.27 2.46
N ALA A 71 5.59 -1.52 2.16
CA ALA A 71 4.53 -0.56 2.40
C ALA A 71 4.26 -0.40 3.90
N VAL A 72 4.08 0.86 4.33
CA VAL A 72 3.73 1.22 5.69
C VAL A 72 2.82 2.44 5.66
N ALA A 73 1.84 2.46 6.55
CA ALA A 73 1.02 3.62 6.87
C ALA A 73 1.21 3.98 8.35
N LYS A 74 0.89 5.22 8.70
CA LYS A 74 1.02 5.70 10.08
C LYS A 74 -0.35 6.14 10.60
N LEU A 75 -0.71 5.70 11.79
CA LEU A 75 -1.88 6.18 12.51
C LEU A 75 -1.56 7.57 13.11
N ILE A 76 -2.26 8.62 12.67
CA ILE A 76 -2.00 9.99 13.12
C ILE A 76 -2.88 10.36 14.30
N ALA A 77 -4.19 10.18 14.14
CA ALA A 77 -5.19 10.64 15.09
C ALA A 77 -6.38 9.69 15.09
N LYS A 78 -7.16 9.74 16.18
CA LYS A 78 -8.42 9.03 16.34
C LYS A 78 -9.44 10.02 16.84
N GLU A 79 -10.58 10.10 16.16
CA GLU A 79 -11.63 11.05 16.48
C GLU A 79 -13.01 10.42 16.24
N GLY A 80 -13.84 10.42 17.28
CA GLY A 80 -15.17 9.83 17.24
C GLY A 80 -15.15 8.39 16.74
N LYS A 81 -15.82 8.12 15.60
CA LYS A 81 -15.93 6.78 14.99
C LYS A 81 -14.85 6.47 13.93
N SER A 82 -13.97 7.44 13.66
CA SER A 82 -12.98 7.37 12.59
C SER A 82 -11.54 7.54 13.11
N ALA A 83 -10.59 7.01 12.35
CA ALA A 83 -9.16 7.13 12.56
C ALA A 83 -8.53 7.75 11.31
N THR A 84 -7.59 8.65 11.54
CA THR A 84 -6.85 9.36 10.50
C THR A 84 -5.53 8.65 10.24
N LEU A 85 -5.36 8.17 9.01
CA LEU A 85 -4.19 7.44 8.56
C LEU A 85 -3.41 8.23 7.51
N ARG A 86 -2.08 8.21 7.61
CA ARG A 86 -1.18 8.63 6.53
C ARG A 86 -0.77 7.40 5.72
N LEU A 87 -1.21 7.37 4.47
CA LEU A 87 -0.90 6.27 3.54
C LEU A 87 0.53 6.39 2.98
N PRO A 88 1.10 5.30 2.45
CA PRO A 88 2.42 5.32 1.79
C PRO A 88 2.47 6.28 0.59
N SER A 89 1.32 6.60 -0.02
CA SER A 89 1.21 7.62 -1.07
C SER A 89 1.35 9.06 -0.55
N GLY A 90 1.41 9.28 0.76
CA GLY A 90 1.36 10.60 1.38
C GLY A 90 -0.05 11.20 1.50
N GLU A 91 -1.09 10.50 1.02
CA GLU A 91 -2.48 10.88 1.26
C GLU A 91 -2.85 10.68 2.73
N VAL A 92 -3.62 11.64 3.28
CA VAL A 92 -4.20 11.53 4.62
C VAL A 92 -5.68 11.22 4.49
N ARG A 93 -6.10 10.08 5.05
CA ARG A 93 -7.41 9.47 4.82
C ARG A 93 -8.03 9.01 6.14
N LEU A 94 -9.34 9.18 6.25
CA LEU A 94 -10.17 8.66 7.33
C LEU A 94 -10.61 7.21 7.05
N VAL A 95 -10.53 6.37 8.08
CA VAL A 95 -10.98 4.97 8.10
C VAL A 95 -11.76 4.73 9.39
N SER A 96 -12.73 3.81 9.40
CA SER A 96 -13.45 3.50 10.65
C SER A 96 -12.52 2.88 11.69
N GLN A 97 -12.69 3.23 12.97
CA GLN A 97 -11.89 2.64 14.05
C GLN A 97 -12.12 1.13 14.23
N ASN A 98 -13.28 0.64 13.79
CA ASN A 98 -13.64 -0.78 13.81
C ASN A 98 -12.99 -1.62 12.69
N CYS A 99 -12.17 -1.00 11.84
CA CYS A 99 -11.42 -1.72 10.81
C CYS A 99 -10.21 -2.43 11.42
N LEU A 100 -9.84 -3.57 10.83
CA LEU A 100 -8.62 -4.29 11.21
C LEU A 100 -7.38 -3.73 10.50
N ALA A 101 -6.24 -3.79 11.17
CA ALA A 101 -4.93 -3.52 10.62
C ALA A 101 -3.87 -4.39 11.31
N THR A 102 -2.75 -4.61 10.64
CA THR A 102 -1.61 -5.34 11.20
C THR A 102 -0.51 -4.35 11.58
N VAL A 103 0.12 -4.54 12.74
CA VAL A 103 1.21 -3.68 13.19
C VAL A 103 2.51 -4.02 12.46
N GLY A 104 3.29 -3.00 12.14
CA GLY A 104 4.58 -3.12 11.47
C GLY A 104 4.55 -2.75 9.99
N GLN A 105 5.64 -3.06 9.30
CA GLN A 105 5.86 -2.82 7.88
C GLN A 105 5.83 -4.14 7.11
N VAL A 106 5.36 -4.11 5.85
CA VAL A 106 5.47 -5.28 4.97
C VAL A 106 6.94 -5.59 4.69
N GLY A 107 7.35 -6.85 4.83
CA GLY A 107 8.72 -7.29 4.55
C GLY A 107 9.19 -7.08 3.10
N ASN A 108 10.41 -7.54 2.81
CA ASN A 108 11.04 -7.44 1.48
C ASN A 108 11.23 -5.98 0.98
N VAL A 109 11.70 -5.10 1.87
CA VAL A 109 11.91 -3.66 1.57
C VAL A 109 12.89 -3.45 0.41
N GLY A 110 13.89 -4.33 0.27
CA GLY A 110 14.93 -4.26 -0.77
C GLY A 110 14.49 -4.71 -2.17
N VAL A 111 13.21 -5.03 -2.41
CA VAL A 111 12.76 -5.54 -3.72
C VAL A 111 13.09 -4.59 -4.88
N ASN A 112 13.06 -3.28 -4.61
CA ASN A 112 13.33 -2.24 -5.62
C ASN A 112 14.82 -2.05 -5.92
N GLN A 113 15.72 -2.65 -5.13
CA GLN A 113 17.16 -2.59 -5.39
C GLN A 113 17.59 -3.56 -6.49
N LYS A 114 16.74 -4.53 -6.84
CA LYS A 114 17.04 -5.54 -7.87
C LYS A 114 16.78 -4.95 -9.27
N SER A 115 17.79 -5.02 -10.14
CA SER A 115 17.64 -4.75 -11.58
C SER A 115 17.30 -6.04 -12.33
N LEU A 116 16.40 -5.97 -13.32
CA LEU A 116 16.00 -7.14 -14.12
C LEU A 116 17.09 -7.61 -15.11
N GLY A 117 18.07 -6.74 -15.43
CA GLY A 117 19.26 -7.01 -16.25
C GLY A 117 19.01 -7.24 -17.75
N ARG A 118 18.07 -8.13 -18.10
CA ARG A 118 17.76 -8.52 -19.49
C ARG A 118 16.28 -8.35 -19.83
N ALA A 119 15.97 -8.20 -21.11
CA ALA A 119 14.60 -8.07 -21.60
C ALA A 119 13.73 -9.30 -21.27
N GLY A 120 14.27 -10.52 -21.41
CA GLY A 120 13.56 -11.77 -21.14
C GLY A 120 13.03 -11.89 -19.70
N SER A 121 13.75 -11.37 -18.72
CA SER A 121 13.31 -11.36 -17.31
C SER A 121 12.00 -10.58 -17.12
N LYS A 122 11.72 -9.58 -17.96
CA LYS A 122 10.46 -8.83 -17.93
C LYS A 122 9.30 -9.65 -18.52
N CYS A 123 9.57 -10.47 -19.53
CA CYS A 123 8.59 -11.38 -20.11
C CYS A 123 8.19 -12.50 -19.14
N TRP A 124 9.12 -12.99 -18.31
CA TRP A 124 8.83 -13.97 -17.25
C TRP A 124 7.84 -13.45 -16.20
N LEU A 125 7.76 -12.13 -16.02
CA LEU A 125 6.76 -11.46 -15.18
C LEU A 125 5.40 -11.28 -15.89
N GLY A 126 5.21 -11.87 -17.07
CA GLY A 126 3.99 -11.73 -17.90
C GLY A 126 3.84 -10.36 -18.58
N LYS A 127 4.88 -9.53 -18.61
CA LYS A 127 4.82 -8.18 -19.20
C LYS A 127 5.32 -8.19 -20.64
N ARG A 128 4.41 -7.93 -21.59
CA ARG A 128 4.73 -7.82 -23.02
C ARG A 128 5.47 -6.50 -23.36
N PRO A 129 6.24 -6.46 -24.45
CA PRO A 129 6.82 -5.21 -24.97
C PRO A 129 5.74 -4.15 -25.24
N VAL A 130 6.06 -2.88 -24.99
CA VAL A 130 5.15 -1.74 -25.23
C VAL A 130 5.78 -0.84 -26.28
N VAL A 131 5.02 -0.51 -27.32
CA VAL A 131 5.45 0.37 -28.43
C VAL A 131 5.13 1.82 -28.09
N ARG A 132 6.03 2.75 -28.45
CA ARG A 132 5.81 4.19 -28.26
C ARG A 132 4.85 4.72 -29.32
N GLY A 133 3.87 5.53 -28.91
CA GLY A 133 2.88 6.10 -29.83
C GLY A 133 3.45 6.99 -30.94
N VAL A 134 4.65 7.55 -30.77
CA VAL A 134 5.34 8.36 -31.79
C VAL A 134 5.82 7.54 -32.99
N VAL A 135 5.98 6.22 -32.83
CA VAL A 135 6.47 5.32 -33.90
C VAL A 135 5.31 4.72 -34.69
N MET A 136 4.07 4.93 -34.23
CA MET A 136 2.88 4.36 -34.85
C MET A 136 2.40 5.21 -36.04
N ASN A 137 1.43 4.70 -36.80
CA ASN A 137 0.78 5.49 -37.85
C ASN A 137 -0.20 6.51 -37.25
N PRO A 138 -0.55 7.59 -37.96
CA PRO A 138 -1.52 8.58 -37.49
C PRO A 138 -2.90 8.01 -37.11
N VAL A 139 -3.31 6.90 -37.74
CA VAL A 139 -4.56 6.19 -37.44
C VAL A 139 -4.53 5.47 -36.09
N ASP A 140 -3.36 4.96 -35.70
CA ASP A 140 -3.19 4.12 -34.51
C ASP A 140 -2.95 4.94 -33.24
N HIS A 141 -2.22 6.05 -33.38
CA HIS A 141 -1.90 6.91 -32.25
C HIS A 141 -1.94 8.38 -32.66
N PRO A 142 -2.44 9.27 -31.79
CA PRO A 142 -2.47 10.69 -32.12
C PRO A 142 -1.11 11.41 -32.17
N HIS A 143 -0.01 10.68 -31.96
CA HIS A 143 1.37 11.17 -32.12
C HIS A 143 2.08 10.48 -33.29
N GLY A 144 1.39 9.61 -34.01
CA GLY A 144 1.96 8.81 -35.07
C GLY A 144 2.17 9.61 -36.36
N GLY A 145 3.02 9.07 -37.22
CA GLY A 145 3.39 9.65 -38.51
C GLY A 145 4.57 10.63 -38.46
N GLY A 146 4.76 11.33 -39.57
CA GLY A 146 5.95 12.13 -39.87
C GLY A 146 6.93 11.36 -40.76
N GLU A 147 7.69 12.10 -41.56
CA GLU A 147 8.68 11.54 -42.51
C GLU A 147 9.90 10.92 -41.81
N GLY A 148 10.06 11.18 -40.51
CA GLY A 148 11.13 10.65 -39.68
C GLY A 148 10.80 10.76 -38.20
N LYS A 149 11.81 11.00 -37.35
CA LYS A 149 11.58 11.17 -35.90
C LYS A 149 10.85 12.50 -35.63
N ALA A 150 9.54 12.42 -35.47
CA ALA A 150 8.70 13.58 -35.21
C ALA A 150 8.70 13.98 -33.72
N PRO A 151 8.64 15.29 -33.40
CA PRO A 151 8.17 15.75 -32.10
C PRO A 151 6.66 15.48 -31.96
N ILE A 152 6.10 15.70 -30.77
CA ILE A 152 4.69 15.39 -30.48
C ILE A 152 3.70 16.13 -31.40
N GLY A 153 4.06 17.31 -31.94
CA GLY A 153 3.23 18.06 -32.89
C GLY A 153 1.90 18.59 -32.33
N ARG A 154 1.68 18.48 -31.01
CA ARG A 154 0.44 18.90 -30.34
C ARG A 154 0.73 19.71 -29.09
N LYS A 155 -0.22 20.56 -28.70
CA LYS A 155 -0.14 21.43 -27.51
C LYS A 155 0.15 20.66 -26.22
N LYS A 156 -0.36 19.42 -26.09
CA LYS A 156 -0.14 18.53 -24.94
C LYS A 156 0.04 17.09 -25.41
N PRO A 157 0.85 16.26 -24.72
CA PRO A 157 0.89 14.83 -24.97
C PRO A 157 -0.47 14.20 -24.72
N THR A 158 -0.88 13.31 -25.61
CA THR A 158 -2.17 12.62 -25.58
C THR A 158 -2.01 11.11 -25.39
N THR A 159 -3.03 10.51 -24.79
CA THR A 159 -3.24 9.06 -24.75
C THR A 159 -3.65 8.54 -26.14
N PRO A 160 -3.58 7.22 -26.40
CA PRO A 160 -4.06 6.64 -27.67
C PRO A 160 -5.51 7.04 -28.00
N TRP A 161 -6.34 7.23 -26.97
CA TRP A 161 -7.74 7.65 -27.08
C TRP A 161 -7.95 9.18 -27.11
N GLY A 162 -6.89 9.98 -27.28
CA GLY A 162 -6.98 11.42 -27.46
C GLY A 162 -7.08 12.28 -26.18
N TYR A 163 -7.23 11.68 -24.99
CA TYR A 163 -7.21 12.46 -23.74
C TYR A 163 -5.80 13.00 -23.41
N PRO A 164 -5.66 14.15 -22.73
CA PRO A 164 -4.38 14.63 -22.24
C PRO A 164 -3.72 13.65 -21.27
N ALA A 165 -2.46 13.27 -21.52
CA ALA A 165 -1.70 12.30 -20.72
C ALA A 165 -1.06 12.93 -19.47
N LEU A 166 -0.77 14.23 -19.50
CA LEU A 166 -0.10 14.95 -18.41
C LEU A 166 -1.05 15.94 -17.72
N GLY A 167 -0.96 16.02 -16.39
CA GLY A 167 -1.60 17.06 -15.56
C GLY A 167 -3.13 16.95 -15.40
N ARG A 168 -3.84 16.19 -16.23
CA ARG A 168 -5.29 16.02 -16.12
C ARG A 168 -5.65 15.11 -14.94
N ARG A 169 -6.38 15.63 -13.95
CA ARG A 169 -6.93 14.82 -12.84
C ARG A 169 -8.08 13.93 -13.35
N THR A 170 -7.94 12.61 -13.19
CA THR A 170 -8.94 11.61 -13.65
C THR A 170 -9.95 11.18 -12.59
N ARG A 171 -9.80 11.62 -11.33
CA ARG A 171 -10.75 11.29 -10.25
C ARG A 171 -12.11 11.96 -10.51
N LYS A 172 -13.19 11.18 -10.41
CA LYS A 172 -14.58 11.68 -10.46
C LYS A 172 -14.82 12.73 -9.36
N ARG A 173 -15.42 13.88 -9.71
CA ARG A 173 -15.56 15.06 -8.83
C ARG A 173 -16.51 14.88 -7.62
N LYS A 174 -17.51 14.00 -7.73
CA LYS A 174 -18.55 13.77 -6.70
C LYS A 174 -18.50 12.33 -6.21
N LYS A 175 -17.32 11.84 -5.82
CA LYS A 175 -17.19 10.45 -5.36
C LYS A 175 -17.55 10.40 -3.88
N TYR A 176 -18.31 9.38 -3.45
CA TYR A 176 -18.67 9.18 -2.02
C TYR A 176 -17.45 9.21 -1.08
N SER A 177 -16.28 8.81 -1.59
CA SER A 177 -15.05 8.73 -0.83
C SER A 177 -14.30 10.05 -0.66
N ASP A 178 -14.84 11.17 -1.19
CA ASP A 178 -14.19 12.48 -1.11
C ASP A 178 -14.24 13.07 0.31
N SER A 179 -15.31 12.83 1.07
CA SER A 179 -15.43 13.24 2.49
C SER A 179 -14.40 12.58 3.41
N PHE A 180 -13.96 11.36 3.07
CA PHE A 180 -12.96 10.63 3.86
C PHE A 180 -11.52 11.02 3.54
N ILE A 181 -11.27 12.00 2.66
CA ILE A 181 -9.90 12.44 2.31
C ILE A 181 -9.67 13.83 2.88
N LEU A 182 -8.78 13.90 3.87
CA LEU A 182 -8.38 15.14 4.51
C LEU A 182 -7.34 15.88 3.66
N ARG A 183 -6.36 15.13 3.12
CA ARG A 183 -5.28 15.70 2.31
C ARG A 183 -4.92 14.75 1.18
N ARG A 184 -4.87 15.29 -0.03
CA ARG A 184 -4.47 14.53 -1.23
C ARG A 184 -2.96 14.29 -1.25
N ARG A 185 -2.54 13.18 -1.88
CA ARG A 185 -1.12 12.94 -2.20
C ARG A 185 -0.52 14.12 -2.98
N LYS A 186 0.73 14.46 -2.67
CA LYS A 186 1.54 15.38 -3.48
C LYS A 186 2.10 14.66 -4.69
#